data_AF-A0A941SWT0-F1
#
_entry.id   AF-A0A941SWT0-F1
#
_cell.length_a   1.000
_cell.length_b   1.000
_cell.length_c   1.000
_cell.angle_alpha   90.00
_cell.angle_beta   90.00
_cell.angle_gamma   90.00
#
_symmetry.space_group_name_H-M   'P 1'
#
loop_
_entity.id
_entity.type
_entity.pdbx_description
1 polymer ?
#
loop_
_entity_poly.entity_id
_entity_poly.type
_entity_poly.pdbx_seq_one_letter_code
_entity_poly.pdbx_strand_id
1 'polypeptide(L)' 'GVEPLAHPLAAVQDVQLRLREDVASEPDQRQAHQQSAPAVEDGLFLVPRVIE' A
#
# COMPACT_ATOMS: atom_id res chain seq x y z
N GLY A 1 -33.51 0.24 8.25
CA GLY A 1 -32.83 0.64 7.01
C GLY A 1 -32.34 -0.60 6.29
N VAL A 2 -31.85 -0.45 5.06
CA VAL A 2 -31.20 -1.55 4.31
C VAL A 2 -29.72 -1.54 4.62
N GLU A 3 -29.14 -2.71 4.86
CA GLU A 3 -27.71 -2.85 5.11
C GLU A 3 -26.91 -2.58 3.82
N PRO A 4 -25.83 -1.77 3.86
CA PRO A 4 -25.01 -1.48 2.68
C PRO A 4 -24.27 -2.71 2.15
N LEU A 5 -24.20 -2.84 0.83
CA LEU A 5 -23.42 -3.88 0.16
C LEU A 5 -21.98 -3.41 -0.08
N ALA A 6 -21.00 -4.00 0.60
CA ALA A 6 -19.59 -3.60 0.52
C ALA A 6 -18.90 -3.97 -0.81
N HIS A 7 -19.26 -5.11 -1.40
CA HIS A 7 -18.75 -5.57 -2.69
C HIS A 7 -19.83 -6.37 -3.45
N PRO A 8 -19.90 -6.31 -4.79
CA PRO A 8 -20.97 -6.94 -5.57
C PRO A 8 -21.14 -8.44 -5.32
N LEU A 9 -20.03 -9.16 -5.08
CA LEU A 9 -20.04 -10.60 -4.85
C LEU A 9 -20.74 -11.01 -3.52
N ALA A 10 -20.89 -10.09 -2.56
CA ALA A 10 -21.61 -10.36 -1.30
C ALA A 10 -23.11 -10.60 -1.55
N ALA A 11 -23.63 -10.18 -2.69
CA ALA A 11 -25.03 -10.42 -3.03
C ALA A 11 -25.32 -11.89 -3.35
N VAL A 12 -24.29 -12.69 -3.65
CA VAL A 12 -24.45 -14.08 -4.12
C VAL A 12 -23.62 -15.11 -3.33
N GLN A 13 -22.67 -14.67 -2.52
CA GLN A 13 -21.87 -15.55 -1.66
C GLN A 13 -21.23 -14.78 -0.50
N ASP A 14 -20.94 -15.48 0.59
CA ASP A 14 -20.14 -14.92 1.68
C ASP A 14 -18.71 -14.68 1.21
N VAL A 15 -18.23 -13.44 1.38
CA VAL A 15 -16.87 -13.08 1.03
C VAL A 15 -16.00 -13.13 2.27
N GLN A 16 -15.01 -14.00 2.20
CA GLN A 16 -14.02 -14.18 3.25
C GLN A 16 -12.80 -13.30 2.97
N LEU A 17 -12.09 -12.94 4.04
CA LEU A 17 -10.81 -12.22 3.92
C LEU A 17 -9.78 -13.12 3.23
N ARG A 18 -9.12 -12.57 2.20
CA ARG A 18 -8.02 -13.27 1.53
C ARG A 18 -6.83 -13.34 2.48
N LEU A 19 -6.40 -14.55 2.80
CA LEU A 19 -5.16 -14.78 3.52
C LEU A 19 -3.97 -14.67 2.55
N ARG A 20 -2.82 -14.25 3.10
CA ARG A 20 -1.52 -14.23 2.42
C ARG A 20 -0.59 -15.17 3.19
N GLU A 21 0.25 -15.91 2.48
CA GLU A 21 1.31 -16.71 3.10
C GLU A 21 2.28 -15.79 3.87
N ASP A 22 2.79 -16.28 5.00
CA ASP A 22 3.76 -15.56 5.83
C ASP A 22 5.19 -15.78 5.31
N VAL A 23 5.44 -15.26 4.10
CA VAL A 23 6.72 -15.39 3.42
C VAL A 23 7.13 -14.02 2.89
N ALA A 24 8.35 -13.60 3.20
CA ALA A 24 8.95 -12.39 2.63
C ALA A 24 9.15 -12.60 1.11
N SER A 25 8.63 -11.68 0.29
CA SER A 25 8.61 -11.84 -1.17
C SER A 25 9.30 -10.71 -1.93
N GLU A 26 9.48 -9.57 -1.29
CA GLU A 26 9.91 -8.32 -1.90
C GLU A 26 11.45 -8.22 -1.94
N PRO A 27 12.07 -8.06 -3.13
CA PRO A 27 13.50 -7.81 -3.23
C PRO A 27 13.84 -6.35 -2.91
N ASP A 28 15.12 -6.03 -2.72
CA ASP A 28 15.58 -4.64 -2.65
C ASP A 28 15.31 -3.96 -4.01
N GLN A 29 14.56 -2.85 -3.96
CA GLN A 29 14.21 -2.02 -5.11
C GLN A 29 14.48 -0.53 -4.85
N ARG A 30 15.34 -0.21 -3.87
CA ARG A 30 15.61 1.17 -3.44
C ARG A 30 15.90 2.11 -4.61
N GLN A 31 16.80 1.70 -5.51
CA GLN A 31 17.17 2.52 -6.67
C GLN A 31 15.96 2.81 -7.55
N ALA A 32 15.15 1.81 -7.88
CA ALA A 32 13.95 1.98 -8.70
C ALA A 32 12.92 2.90 -8.03
N HIS A 33 12.72 2.75 -6.72
CA HIS A 33 11.76 3.57 -5.97
C HIS A 33 12.21 5.04 -5.83
N GLN A 34 13.52 5.29 -5.88
CA GLN A 34 14.09 6.63 -5.76
C GLN A 34 14.26 7.36 -7.09
N GLN A 35 14.09 6.68 -8.23
CA GLN A 35 14.27 7.28 -9.57
C GLN A 35 13.38 8.50 -9.82
N SER A 36 12.13 8.48 -9.33
CA SER A 36 11.18 9.58 -9.52
C SER A 36 11.15 10.58 -8.37
N ALA A 37 11.99 10.40 -7.35
CA ALA A 37 11.98 11.23 -6.16
C ALA A 37 12.53 12.63 -6.48
N PRO A 38 11.85 13.71 -6.06
CA PRO A 38 12.36 15.08 -6.25
C PRO A 38 13.70 15.34 -5.56
N ALA A 39 13.93 14.72 -4.40
CA ALA A 39 15.17 14.82 -3.65
C ALA A 39 15.39 13.58 -2.79
N VAL A 40 16.63 13.09 -2.79
CA VAL A 40 17.06 11.90 -2.04
C VAL A 40 18.43 12.18 -1.43
N GLU A 41 18.62 11.76 -0.18
CA GLU A 41 19.90 11.84 0.54
C GLU A 41 20.07 10.60 1.42
N ASP A 42 21.23 9.94 1.37
CA ASP A 42 21.53 8.70 2.11
C ASP A 42 20.46 7.60 1.97
N GLY A 43 19.80 7.55 0.82
CA GLY A 43 18.72 6.61 0.56
C GLY A 43 17.41 6.94 1.28
N LEU A 44 17.19 8.19 1.70
CA LEU A 44 15.95 8.73 2.26
C LEU A 44 15.30 9.70 1.28
N PHE A 45 13.97 9.74 1.24
CA PHE A 45 13.22 10.77 0.50
C PHE A 45 13.18 12.06 1.31
N LEU A 46 13.61 13.16 0.72
CA LEU A 46 13.60 14.46 1.40
C LEU A 46 12.25 15.15 1.19
N VAL A 47 11.68 15.65 2.29
CA VAL A 47 10.42 16.41 2.30
C VAL A 47 10.60 17.71 3.10
N PRO A 48 9.96 18.82 2.70
CA PRO A 48 9.99 20.04 3.48
C PRO A 48 9.37 19.82 4.87
N ARG A 49 10.12 20.14 5.92
CA ARG A 49 9.58 20.19 7.28
C ARG A 49 8.84 21.51 7.48
N VAL A 50 7.53 21.44 7.70
CA VAL A 50 6.74 22.60 8.10
C VAL A 50 6.85 22.75 9.62
N ILE A 51 7.28 23.93 10.08
CA ILE A 51 7.26 24.35 11.48
C ILE A 51 6.58 25.72 11.56
N GLU A 52 5.64 25.86 12.50
CA GLU A 52 4.99 27.12 12.89
C GLU A 52 5.59 27.67 14.18
#